data_AF-A0AAU5YKX8-F1
#
_entry.id   AF-A0AAU5YKX8-F1
#
_cell.length_a   1.000
_cell.length_b   1.000
_cell.length_c   1.000
_cell.angle_alpha   90.00
_cell.angle_beta   90.00
_cell.angle_gamma   90.00
#
_symmetry.space_group_name_H-M   'P 1'
#
loop_
_entity.id
_entity.type
_entity.pdbx_description
1 polymer ?
#
loop_
_entity_poly.entity_id
_entity_poly.type
_entity_poly.pdbx_seq_one_letter_code
_entity_poly.pdbx_strand_id
1 'polypeptide(L)'
;MTWSAVQAMSALPPDTPRLRAILRHLDQQITDNETVGLYLRLQRDAVSKALGRAEGHATPQPAQTPRQRPAALPAFAGSQRGPKATGFSVERQPRAIGPEPARIHTDDCRSAGPTHPITAHDARAALLDPMVQACGFCRPDTELGMNLD
;
A
#
# COMPACT_ATOMS: atom_id res chain seq x y z
N MET A 1 21.66 -26.26 5.32
CA MET A 1 20.61 -27.29 5.09
C MET A 1 20.04 -27.10 3.68
N THR A 2 20.81 -27.42 2.62
CA THR A 2 20.41 -27.17 1.22
C THR A 2 20.63 -28.40 0.34
N TRP A 3 20.64 -29.61 0.94
CA TRP A 3 21.02 -30.83 0.23
C TRP A 3 19.87 -31.75 -0.21
N SER A 4 18.61 -31.43 0.11
CA SER A 4 17.48 -32.32 -0.22
C SER A 4 16.85 -32.12 -1.60
N ALA A 5 16.87 -30.91 -2.16
CA ALA A 5 16.17 -30.65 -3.43
C ALA A 5 16.90 -31.22 -4.65
N VAL A 6 18.23 -31.22 -4.65
CA VAL A 6 19.05 -31.72 -5.77
C VAL A 6 18.98 -33.25 -5.88
N GLN A 7 18.75 -33.95 -4.76
CA GLN A 7 18.69 -35.41 -4.73
C GLN A 7 17.36 -35.97 -5.31
N ALA A 8 16.29 -35.17 -5.33
CA ALA A 8 14.99 -35.56 -5.90
C ALA A 8 14.98 -35.60 -7.44
N MET A 9 15.89 -34.89 -8.13
CA MET A 9 15.99 -34.92 -9.59
C MET A 9 16.62 -36.21 -10.15
N SER A 10 17.23 -37.04 -9.31
CA SER A 10 18.00 -38.22 -9.72
C SER A 10 17.21 -39.54 -9.72
N ALA A 11 15.91 -39.52 -9.45
CA ALA A 11 15.06 -40.71 -9.41
C ALA A 11 13.74 -40.47 -10.15
N LEU A 12 13.83 -40.02 -11.40
CA LEU A 12 12.68 -40.02 -12.29
C LEU A 12 12.29 -41.48 -12.60
N PRO A 13 11.00 -41.85 -12.50
CA PRO A 13 10.57 -43.19 -12.84
C PRO A 13 10.85 -43.46 -14.33
N PRO A 14 11.28 -44.68 -14.70
CA PRO A 14 11.61 -45.00 -16.10
C PRO A 14 10.38 -45.13 -16.99
N ASP A 15 9.19 -45.22 -16.41
CA ASP A 15 7.96 -45.49 -17.14
C ASP A 15 7.34 -44.20 -17.74
N THR A 16 7.17 -44.21 -19.07
CA THR A 16 6.68 -43.05 -19.82
C THR A 16 5.30 -42.55 -19.37
N PRO A 17 4.31 -43.40 -19.03
CA PRO A 17 3.01 -42.93 -18.56
C PRO A 17 3.09 -42.12 -17.27
N ARG A 18 3.89 -42.55 -16.29
CA ARG A 18 4.06 -41.82 -15.03
C ARG A 18 4.84 -40.54 -15.20
N LEU A 19 5.85 -40.51 -16.08
CA LEU A 19 6.54 -39.26 -16.43
C LEU A 19 5.58 -38.21 -17.02
N ARG A 20 4.66 -38.61 -17.91
CA ARG A 20 3.63 -37.70 -18.44
C ARG A 20 2.68 -37.20 -17.35
N ALA A 21 2.29 -38.07 -16.41
CA ALA A 21 1.44 -37.68 -15.29
C ALA A 21 2.15 -36.68 -14.36
N ILE A 22 3.45 -36.88 -14.10
CA ILE A 22 4.28 -35.96 -13.32
C ILE A 22 4.40 -34.62 -14.04
N LEU A 23 4.69 -34.59 -15.34
CA LEU A 23 4.77 -33.34 -16.11
C LEU A 23 3.47 -32.55 -16.05
N ARG A 24 2.31 -33.18 -16.30
CA ARG A 24 1.02 -32.50 -16.20
C ARG A 24 0.77 -31.93 -14.80
N HIS A 25 1.16 -32.66 -13.75
CA HIS A 25 1.04 -32.17 -12.39
C HIS A 25 1.96 -30.97 -12.13
N LEU A 26 3.20 -30.99 -12.62
CA LEU A 26 4.13 -29.88 -12.50
C LEU A 26 3.66 -28.66 -13.30
N ASP A 27 3.15 -28.83 -14.51
CA ASP A 27 2.58 -27.75 -15.31
C ASP A 27 1.41 -27.09 -14.57
N GLN A 28 0.51 -27.89 -14.00
CA GLN A 28 -0.57 -27.37 -13.15
C GLN A 28 -0.04 -26.60 -11.96
N GLN A 29 0.96 -27.13 -11.25
CA GLN A 29 1.58 -26.44 -10.12
C GLN A 29 2.25 -25.13 -10.54
N ILE A 30 2.89 -25.08 -11.71
CA ILE A 30 3.49 -23.85 -12.25
C ILE A 30 2.42 -22.82 -12.53
N THR A 31 1.33 -23.21 -13.20
CA THR A 31 0.20 -22.32 -13.48
C THR A 31 -0.46 -21.81 -12.19
N ASP A 32 -0.73 -22.69 -11.23
CA ASP A 32 -1.38 -22.32 -9.96
C ASP A 32 -0.53 -21.32 -9.15
N ASN A 33 0.80 -21.42 -9.25
CA ASN A 33 1.73 -20.57 -8.51
C ASN A 33 2.23 -19.36 -9.31
N GLU A 34 1.78 -19.16 -10.55
CA GLU A 34 2.20 -18.03 -11.39
C GLU A 34 1.86 -16.68 -10.73
N THR A 35 0.66 -16.58 -10.15
CA THR A 35 0.20 -15.38 -9.41
C THR A 35 1.09 -15.07 -8.20
N VAL A 36 1.49 -16.09 -7.45
CA VAL A 36 2.40 -15.94 -6.30
C VAL A 36 3.77 -15.44 -6.79
N GLY A 37 4.29 -16.02 -7.87
CA GLY A 37 5.52 -15.58 -8.51
C GLY A 37 5.47 -14.12 -8.98
N LEU A 38 4.35 -13.70 -9.57
CA LEU A 38 4.12 -12.32 -9.99
C LEU A 38 4.12 -11.37 -8.79
N TYR A 39 3.39 -11.71 -7.74
CA TYR A 39 3.30 -10.89 -6.54
C TYR A 39 4.66 -10.71 -5.86
N LEU A 40 5.43 -11.78 -5.72
CA LEU A 40 6.78 -11.73 -5.12
C LEU A 40 7.75 -10.88 -5.96
N ARG A 41 7.63 -10.89 -7.30
CA ARG A 41 8.43 -10.00 -8.16
C ARG A 41 8.07 -8.54 -7.93
N LEU A 42 6.78 -8.21 -7.87
CA LEU A 42 6.32 -6.86 -7.57
C LEU A 42 6.82 -6.38 -6.20
N GLN A 43 6.73 -7.22 -5.18
CA GLN A 43 7.25 -6.92 -3.85
C GLN A 43 8.77 -6.67 -3.88
N ARG A 44 9.52 -7.56 -4.54
CA ARG A 44 10.98 -7.40 -4.70
C ARG A 44 11.32 -6.05 -5.34
N ASP A 45 10.63 -5.69 -6.43
CA ASP A 45 10.88 -4.43 -7.12
C ASP A 45 10.58 -3.21 -6.24
N ALA A 46 9.51 -3.26 -5.45
CA ALA A 46 9.18 -2.22 -4.49
C ALA A 46 10.27 -2.08 -3.42
N VAL A 47 10.76 -3.19 -2.88
CA VAL A 47 11.86 -3.23 -1.91
C VAL A 47 13.15 -2.68 -2.51
N SER A 48 13.53 -3.12 -3.71
CA SER A 48 14.74 -2.61 -4.39
C SER A 48 14.68 -1.11 -4.63
N LYS A 49 13.51 -0.56 -5.02
CA LYS A 49 13.31 0.89 -5.16
C LYS A 49 13.39 1.63 -3.82
N ALA A 50 12.87 1.05 -2.74
CA ALA A 50 12.99 1.62 -1.41
C ALA A 50 14.45 1.63 -0.92
N LEU A 51 15.19 0.55 -1.15
CA LEU A 51 16.62 0.45 -0.83
C LEU A 51 17.43 1.52 -1.56
N GLY A 52 17.27 1.67 -2.88
CA GLY A 52 18.00 2.69 -3.64
C GLY A 52 17.71 4.13 -3.16
N ARG A 53 16.50 4.42 -2.68
CA ARG A 53 16.17 5.72 -2.05
C ARG A 53 16.90 5.90 -0.72
N ALA A 54 16.86 4.88 0.14
CA ALA A 54 17.52 4.91 1.44
C ALA A 54 19.04 5.05 1.31
N GLU A 55 19.64 4.31 0.37
CA GLU A 55 21.08 4.39 0.06
C GLU A 55 21.46 5.74 -0.56
N GLY A 56 20.63 6.28 -1.47
CA GLY A 56 20.85 7.61 -2.06
C GLY A 56 20.73 8.77 -1.07
N HIS A 57 19.92 8.62 -0.01
CA HIS A 57 19.77 9.61 1.07
C HIS A 57 20.98 9.68 2.02
N ALA A 58 21.98 8.80 1.87
CA ALA A 58 23.24 8.90 2.60
C ALA A 58 24.17 10.03 2.11
N THR A 59 23.79 10.76 1.06
CA THR A 59 24.52 11.97 0.64
C THR A 59 23.88 13.19 1.31
N PRO A 60 24.56 13.89 2.24
CA PRO A 60 24.01 15.08 2.88
C PRO A 60 23.86 16.18 1.83
N GLN A 61 22.63 16.44 1.42
CA GLN A 61 22.33 17.58 0.56
C GLN A 61 22.51 18.86 1.42
N PRO A 62 23.42 19.78 1.05
CA PRO A 62 23.64 20.97 1.85
C PRO A 62 22.38 21.84 1.85
N ALA A 63 21.93 22.16 3.07
CA ALA A 63 20.83 23.06 3.34
C ALA A 63 21.01 24.39 2.60
N GLN A 64 20.13 24.68 1.64
CA GLN A 64 20.04 26.01 1.07
C GLN A 64 19.37 26.93 2.09
N THR A 65 20.17 27.84 2.62
CA THR A 65 19.80 28.84 3.61
C THR A 65 18.85 29.90 3.03
N PRO A 66 17.95 30.49 3.85
CA PRO A 66 17.02 31.52 3.40
C PRO A 66 17.67 32.90 3.48
N ARG A 67 17.82 33.62 2.36
CA ARG A 67 18.14 35.06 2.39
C ARG A 67 17.39 35.90 1.34
N GLN A 68 16.42 36.63 1.90
CA GLN A 68 16.12 38.07 1.74
C GLN A 68 15.45 38.61 0.46
N ARG A 69 14.24 39.15 0.70
CA ARG A 69 13.46 40.13 -0.09
C ARG A 69 14.26 41.40 -0.43
N PRO A 70 13.82 42.15 -1.46
CA PRO A 70 13.08 43.39 -1.16
C PRO A 70 11.82 43.64 -2.01
N ALA A 71 10.92 44.41 -1.37
CA ALA A 71 9.90 45.33 -1.92
C ALA A 71 8.65 44.81 -2.67
N ALA A 72 7.58 44.65 -1.88
CA ALA A 72 6.19 45.12 -2.07
C ALA A 72 5.57 45.17 -3.48
N LEU A 73 4.68 44.20 -3.73
CA LEU A 73 3.50 44.34 -4.60
C LEU A 73 2.26 43.89 -3.79
N PRO A 74 1.06 44.45 -4.03
CA PRO A 74 -0.06 44.38 -3.11
C PRO A 74 -0.53 42.96 -2.87
N ALA A 75 -0.84 42.69 -1.59
CA ALA A 75 -1.29 41.42 -1.08
C ALA A 75 -2.63 41.01 -1.72
N PHE A 76 -2.57 40.12 -2.71
CA PHE A 76 -3.65 39.18 -2.92
C PHE A 76 -3.44 38.03 -1.94
N ALA A 77 -4.21 38.06 -0.86
CA ALA A 77 -4.48 36.90 -0.02
C ALA A 77 -5.21 35.84 -0.86
N GLY A 78 -4.45 35.14 -1.72
CA GLY A 78 -4.88 33.88 -2.29
C GLY A 78 -4.67 32.82 -1.23
N SER A 79 -5.74 32.51 -0.50
CA SER A 79 -5.81 31.40 0.45
C SER A 79 -4.97 30.22 0.00
N GLN A 80 -4.16 29.72 0.93
CA GLN A 80 -3.61 28.38 0.88
C GLN A 80 -4.73 27.44 0.46
N ARG A 81 -4.73 27.06 -0.83
CA ARG A 81 -5.59 26.01 -1.33
C ARG A 81 -4.90 24.73 -0.89
N GLY A 82 -5.01 24.43 0.41
CA GLY A 82 -4.89 23.06 0.89
C GLY A 82 -5.81 22.18 0.02
N PRO A 83 -5.51 20.87 -0.11
CA PRO A 83 -6.42 19.97 -0.80
C PRO A 83 -7.80 20.23 -0.23
N LYS A 84 -8.75 20.61 -1.09
CA LYS A 84 -10.15 20.84 -0.70
C LYS A 84 -10.51 19.65 0.19
N ALA A 85 -10.81 19.91 1.46
CA ALA A 85 -11.32 18.87 2.35
C ALA A 85 -12.50 18.26 1.60
N THR A 86 -12.33 17.05 1.09
CA THR A 86 -13.31 16.45 0.17
C THR A 86 -14.45 15.79 0.96
N GLY A 87 -14.67 16.19 2.21
CA GLY A 87 -15.65 15.56 3.09
C GLY A 87 -15.13 14.35 3.88
N PHE A 88 -13.85 13.98 3.80
CA PHE A 88 -13.36 12.72 4.39
C PHE A 88 -12.08 12.89 5.20
N SER A 89 -11.97 12.12 6.28
CA SER A 89 -10.85 12.16 7.20
C SER A 89 -10.50 10.77 7.71
N VAL A 90 -9.22 10.52 7.98
CA VAL A 90 -8.71 9.24 8.51
C VAL A 90 -8.21 9.44 9.93
N GLU A 91 -8.74 8.66 10.84
CA GLU A 91 -8.22 8.47 12.19
C GLU A 91 -7.19 7.32 12.16
N ARG A 92 -5.94 7.63 12.51
CA ARG A 92 -4.91 6.62 12.75
C ARG A 92 -4.98 6.21 14.21
N GLN A 93 -5.26 4.94 14.49
CA GLN A 93 -5.24 4.45 15.86
C GLN A 93 -3.82 3.95 16.19
N PRO A 94 -3.06 4.65 17.07
CA PRO A 94 -1.73 4.19 17.45
C PRO A 94 -1.81 2.86 18.20
N ARG A 95 -1.09 1.85 17.71
CA ARG A 95 -0.79 0.61 18.44
C ARG A 95 0.69 0.52 18.76
N ALA A 96 1.00 -0.16 19.86
CA ALA A 96 2.37 -0.39 20.29
C ALA A 96 3.17 -1.30 19.33
N ILE A 97 2.51 -2.19 18.56
CA ILE A 97 3.14 -3.13 17.60
C ILE A 97 2.14 -3.44 16.47
N GLY A 98 2.53 -3.23 15.20
CA GLY A 98 1.80 -3.64 13.98
C GLY A 98 1.26 -2.48 13.10
N PRO A 99 0.97 -2.73 11.80
CA PRO A 99 0.37 -1.72 10.91
C PRO A 99 -1.00 -1.27 11.46
N GLU A 100 -1.18 0.05 11.60
CA GLU A 100 -2.28 0.67 12.33
C GLU A 100 -3.63 0.43 11.63
N PRO A 101 -4.67 -0.02 12.37
CA PRO A 101 -6.00 -0.02 11.80
C PRO A 101 -6.49 1.43 11.67
N ALA A 102 -6.70 1.86 10.44
CA ALA A 102 -7.19 3.20 10.16
C ALA A 102 -8.72 3.19 10.13
N ARG A 103 -9.35 4.21 10.72
CA ARG A 103 -10.79 4.42 10.56
C ARG A 103 -11.03 5.62 9.66
N ILE A 104 -11.92 5.45 8.69
CA ILE A 104 -12.33 6.54 7.80
C ILE A 104 -13.61 7.15 8.34
N HIS A 105 -13.66 8.47 8.32
CA HIS A 105 -14.76 9.30 8.78
C HIS A 105 -15.12 10.31 7.70
N THR A 106 -16.34 10.84 7.76
CA THR A 106 -16.63 12.12 7.08
C THR A 106 -16.02 13.28 7.87
N ASP A 107 -15.84 14.44 7.23
CA ASP A 107 -15.26 15.63 7.86
C ASP A 107 -16.11 16.19 9.02
N ASP A 108 -17.43 15.98 8.97
CA ASP A 108 -18.38 16.37 10.01
C ASP A 108 -18.54 15.34 11.16
N CYS A 109 -17.70 14.30 11.21
CA CYS A 109 -17.83 13.25 12.23
C CYS A 109 -17.37 13.71 13.62
N ARG A 110 -18.32 13.97 14.52
CA ARG A 110 -18.08 14.37 15.92
C ARG A 110 -17.37 13.34 16.79
N SER A 111 -17.31 12.08 16.37
CA SER A 111 -16.65 10.99 17.11
C SER A 111 -15.23 10.71 16.63
N ALA A 112 -14.70 11.54 15.73
CA ALA A 112 -13.36 11.35 15.18
C ALA A 112 -12.28 11.88 16.15
N GLY A 113 -11.21 11.11 16.32
CA GLY A 113 -10.02 11.51 17.06
C GLY A 113 -9.11 12.47 16.28
N PRO A 114 -7.78 12.44 16.47
CA PRO A 114 -6.84 13.16 15.62
C PRO A 114 -6.93 12.62 14.18
N THR A 115 -7.53 13.40 13.29
CA THR A 115 -7.73 12.99 11.90
C THR A 115 -6.82 13.69 10.92
N HIS A 116 -6.52 13.00 9.83
CA HIS A 116 -5.90 13.58 8.64
C HIS A 116 -6.93 13.69 7.52
N PRO A 117 -7.09 14.86 6.89
CA PRO A 117 -7.99 15.00 5.76
C PRO A 117 -7.46 14.20 4.57
N ILE A 118 -8.33 13.43 3.95
CA ILE A 118 -8.01 12.60 2.78
C ILE A 118 -8.99 12.86 1.65
N THR A 119 -8.60 12.53 0.42
CA THR A 119 -9.51 12.71 -0.71
C THR A 119 -10.58 11.60 -0.74
N ALA A 120 -11.71 11.84 -1.40
CA ALA A 120 -12.72 10.81 -1.63
C ALA A 120 -12.17 9.58 -2.37
N HIS A 121 -11.19 9.76 -3.27
CA HIS A 121 -10.52 8.64 -3.94
C HIS A 121 -9.65 7.84 -2.98
N ASP A 122 -8.89 8.52 -2.11
CA ASP A 122 -8.07 7.87 -1.10
C ASP A 122 -8.94 7.13 -0.07
N ALA A 123 -10.10 7.68 0.27
CA ALA A 123 -11.07 7.04 1.15
C ALA A 123 -11.59 5.73 0.55
N ARG A 124 -11.86 5.72 -0.76
CA ARG A 124 -12.21 4.50 -1.50
C ARG A 124 -11.08 3.48 -1.51
N ALA A 125 -9.87 3.91 -1.87
CA ALA A 125 -8.71 3.03 -1.90
C ALA A 125 -8.41 2.42 -0.53
N ALA A 126 -8.56 3.20 0.53
CA ALA A 126 -8.29 2.75 1.89
C ALA A 126 -9.40 1.81 2.41
N LEU A 127 -10.67 2.01 2.08
CA LEU A 127 -11.75 1.05 2.44
C LEU A 127 -11.65 -0.31 1.76
N LEU A 128 -10.81 -0.47 0.73
CA LEU A 128 -10.49 -1.77 0.13
C LEU A 128 -9.47 -2.58 0.96
N ASP A 129 -8.75 -1.94 1.88
CA ASP A 129 -7.79 -2.60 2.74
C ASP A 129 -8.53 -3.24 3.95
N PRO A 130 -8.36 -4.55 4.21
CA PRO A 130 -8.99 -5.23 5.35
C PRO A 130 -8.54 -4.69 6.71
N MET A 131 -7.45 -3.92 6.78
CA MET A 131 -6.99 -3.26 7.99
C MET A 131 -7.68 -1.91 8.25
N VAL A 132 -8.50 -1.42 7.32
CA VAL A 132 -9.15 -0.12 7.39
C VAL A 132 -10.66 -0.30 7.49
N GLN A 133 -11.29 0.45 8.40
CA GLN A 133 -12.73 0.34 8.65
C GLN A 133 -13.45 1.66 8.43
N ALA A 134 -14.65 1.58 7.84
CA ALA A 134 -15.56 2.72 7.81
C ALA A 134 -16.10 2.98 9.22
N CYS A 135 -16.16 4.24 9.62
CA CYS A 135 -16.81 4.62 10.86
C CYS A 135 -18.32 4.30 10.77
N GLY A 136 -18.81 3.46 11.68
CA GLY A 136 -20.23 3.08 11.73
C GLY A 136 -21.20 4.23 12.05
N PHE A 137 -20.71 5.38 12.52
CA PHE A 137 -21.53 6.55 12.84
C PHE A 137 -21.76 7.47 11.64
N CYS A 138 -20.72 7.75 10.85
CA CYS A 138 -20.82 8.64 9.70
C CYS A 138 -20.92 7.90 8.36
N ARG A 139 -20.82 6.56 8.35
CA ARG A 139 -21.03 5.70 7.17
C ARG A 139 -20.41 6.26 5.88
N PRO A 140 -19.09 6.57 5.87
CA PRO A 140 -18.43 7.14 4.70
C PRO A 140 -18.43 6.17 3.51
N ASP A 141 -18.55 4.87 3.77
CA ASP A 141 -18.79 3.80 2.79
C ASP A 141 -20.07 4.05 1.97
N THR A 142 -21.14 4.50 2.62
CA THR A 142 -22.43 4.79 1.95
C THR A 142 -22.36 6.05 1.10
N GLU A 143 -21.72 7.12 1.60
CA GLU A 143 -21.54 8.36 0.84
C GLU A 143 -20.63 8.19 -0.39
N LEU A 144 -19.67 7.27 -0.30
CA LEU A 144 -18.76 6.95 -1.40
C LEU A 144 -19.31 5.86 -2.35
N GLY A 145 -20.52 5.35 -2.09
CA GLY A 145 -21.17 4.33 -2.93
C GLY A 145 -20.52 2.94 -2.88
N MET A 146 -19.86 2.60 -1.78
CA MET A 146 -19.13 1.34 -1.56
C MET A 146 -19.86 0.39 -0.61
N ASN A 147 -21.20 0.42 -0.56
CA ASN A 147 -21.95 -0.65 0.10
C ASN A 147 -21.64 -1.97 -0.61
N LEU A 148 -20.75 -2.76 -0.01
CA LEU A 148 -20.55 -4.17 -0.28
C LEU A 148 -21.67 -4.88 0.49
N ASP A 149 -22.81 -5.10 -0.17
CA ASP A 149 -23.80 -6.11 0.27
C ASP A 149 -23.18 -7.53 0.25
#